data_AF-A0A7J4R7Z2-F1
#
_entry.id   AF-A0A7J4R7Z2-F1
#
_cell.length_a   1.000
_cell.length_b   1.000
_cell.length_c   1.000
_cell.angle_alpha   90.00
_cell.angle_beta   90.00
_cell.angle_gamma   90.00
#
_symmetry.space_group_name_H-M   'P 1'
#
loop_
_entity.id
_entity.type
_entity.pdbx_description
1 polymer ?
#
loop_
_entity_poly.entity_id
_entity_poly.type
_entity_poly.pdbx_seq_one_letter_code
_entity_poly.pdbx_strand_id
1 'polypeptide(L)'
;MMRERVSVEDARRILRRVPADKSFWLCTNKYLRNLKELAEALVDIDNDTFRYHVNRDKNDFENWIKNVVGDKRLSREIARIKTKETLKKKIAERFNELSAIVKAHRHRAETKKAAARRKRKRRKKSAAARTRNRRRRSAKGRESRRRNT
;
A
#
# COMPACT_ATOMS: atom_id res chain seq x y z
N MET A 1 -15.61 -20.23 4.73
CA MET A 1 -14.20 -19.99 5.09
C MET A 1 -14.00 -18.52 5.44
N MET A 2 -13.46 -18.21 6.63
CA MET A 2 -13.17 -16.84 7.04
C MET A 2 -12.06 -16.26 6.14
N ARG A 3 -12.32 -15.13 5.48
CA ARG A 3 -11.28 -14.35 4.79
C ARG A 3 -10.41 -13.71 5.86
N GLU A 4 -9.22 -14.25 6.06
CA GLU A 4 -8.20 -13.68 6.95
C GLU A 4 -7.93 -12.22 6.53
N ARG A 5 -8.21 -11.27 7.43
CA ARG A 5 -8.02 -9.83 7.16
C ARG A 5 -6.53 -9.54 7.10
N VAL A 6 -6.04 -9.07 5.96
CA VAL A 6 -4.63 -8.67 5.79
C VAL A 6 -4.43 -7.26 6.34
N SER A 7 -3.42 -7.08 7.19
CA SER A 7 -3.01 -5.76 7.68
C SER A 7 -2.40 -4.90 6.56
N VAL A 8 -2.36 -3.57 6.73
CA VAL A 8 -1.73 -2.70 5.72
C VAL A 8 -0.22 -2.90 5.70
N GLU A 9 0.37 -3.19 6.86
CA GLU A 9 1.79 -3.49 7.05
C GLU A 9 2.18 -4.76 6.30
N ASP A 10 1.40 -5.83 6.44
CA ASP A 10 1.60 -7.08 5.70
C ASP A 10 1.40 -6.88 4.21
N ALA A 11 0.36 -6.15 3.80
CA ALA A 11 0.14 -5.86 2.38
C ALA A 11 1.34 -5.11 1.76
N ARG A 12 1.91 -4.13 2.47
CA ARG A 12 3.14 -3.44 2.03
C ARG A 12 4.33 -4.38 1.99
N ARG A 13 4.49 -5.24 3.00
CA ARG A 13 5.60 -6.20 3.08
C ARG A 13 5.54 -7.20 1.92
N ILE A 14 4.37 -7.73 1.60
CA ILE A 14 4.16 -8.69 0.51
C ILE A 14 4.38 -8.04 -0.86
N LEU A 15 3.95 -6.79 -1.04
CA LEU A 15 4.09 -6.08 -2.32
C LEU A 15 5.47 -5.46 -2.56
N ARG A 16 6.37 -5.49 -1.57
CA ARG A 16 7.70 -4.86 -1.70
C ARG A 16 8.60 -5.63 -2.67
N ARG A 17 9.63 -4.96 -3.17
CA ARG A 17 10.76 -5.60 -3.84
C ARG A 17 11.62 -6.37 -2.83
N VAL A 18 11.91 -7.63 -3.13
CA VAL A 18 12.84 -8.45 -2.37
C VAL A 18 14.29 -8.08 -2.72
N PRO A 19 15.26 -8.32 -1.81
CA PRO A 19 16.68 -8.18 -2.10
C PRO A 19 17.13 -9.00 -3.33
N ALA A 20 18.19 -8.55 -4.00
CA ALA A 20 18.62 -9.15 -5.27
C ALA A 20 19.02 -10.63 -5.13
N ASP A 21 19.68 -10.97 -4.02
CA ASP A 21 20.08 -12.31 -3.58
C ASP A 21 18.88 -13.25 -3.31
N LYS A 22 17.68 -12.69 -3.15
CA LYS A 22 16.44 -13.47 -2.94
C LYS A 22 15.46 -13.38 -4.12
N SER A 23 15.92 -12.85 -5.26
CA SER A 23 15.09 -12.78 -6.46
C SER A 23 14.79 -14.18 -6.98
N PHE A 24 13.64 -14.34 -7.64
CA PHE A 24 13.34 -15.58 -8.35
C PHE A 24 14.02 -15.57 -9.71
N TRP A 25 14.80 -16.58 -10.04
CA TRP A 25 15.51 -16.68 -11.31
C TRP A 25 14.75 -17.59 -12.28
N LEU A 26 14.43 -17.06 -13.46
CA LEU A 26 13.90 -17.83 -14.58
C LEU A 26 15.05 -18.43 -15.39
N CYS A 27 14.79 -19.54 -16.07
CA CYS A 27 15.74 -20.17 -17.01
C CYS A 27 16.19 -19.24 -18.14
N THR A 28 15.44 -18.16 -18.40
CA THR A 28 15.72 -17.14 -19.43
C THR A 28 16.66 -16.02 -18.96
N ASN A 29 17.38 -16.22 -17.85
CA ASN A 29 18.26 -15.24 -17.20
C ASN A 29 17.54 -13.94 -16.74
N LYS A 30 16.21 -13.97 -16.69
CA LYS A 30 15.38 -12.92 -16.10
C LYS A 30 15.18 -13.24 -14.62
N TYR A 31 15.21 -12.21 -13.77
CA TYR A 31 14.92 -12.35 -12.35
C TYR A 31 13.73 -11.50 -11.92
N LEU A 32 12.97 -11.99 -10.93
CA LEU A 32 11.75 -11.38 -10.45
C LEU A 32 11.92 -10.99 -8.98
N ARG A 33 11.57 -9.75 -8.64
CA ARG A 33 11.78 -9.19 -7.30
C ARG A 33 10.49 -8.97 -6.52
N ASN A 34 9.32 -9.17 -7.10
CA ASN A 34 8.04 -8.99 -6.41
C ASN A 34 6.89 -9.68 -7.17
N LEU A 35 5.70 -9.67 -6.57
CA LEU A 35 4.49 -10.25 -7.17
C LEU A 35 4.03 -9.57 -8.47
N LYS A 36 4.30 -8.27 -8.65
CA LYS A 36 3.94 -7.54 -9.88
C LYS A 36 4.75 -8.05 -11.07
N GLU A 37 6.07 -8.11 -10.88
CA GLU A 37 7.01 -8.62 -11.89
C GLU A 37 6.74 -10.08 -12.22
N LEU A 38 6.36 -10.90 -11.23
CA LEU A 38 5.92 -12.27 -11.47
C LEU A 38 4.63 -12.35 -12.30
N ALA A 39 3.62 -11.54 -11.98
CA ALA A 39 2.37 -11.52 -12.75
C ALA A 39 2.61 -11.10 -14.21
N GLU A 40 3.48 -10.13 -14.43
CA GLU A 40 3.89 -9.66 -15.75
C GLU A 40 4.69 -10.73 -16.50
N ALA A 41 5.69 -11.34 -15.85
CA ALA A 41 6.47 -12.42 -16.46
C ALA A 41 5.61 -13.61 -16.88
N LEU A 42 4.58 -13.98 -16.10
CA LEU A 42 3.66 -15.07 -16.45
C LEU A 42 2.83 -14.81 -17.72
N VAL A 43 2.77 -13.57 -18.23
CA VAL A 43 2.16 -13.26 -19.53
C VAL A 43 3.07 -13.71 -20.67
N ASP A 44 4.38 -13.45 -20.53
CA ASP A 44 5.34 -13.55 -21.62
C ASP A 44 6.14 -14.85 -21.64
N ILE A 45 6.23 -15.58 -20.51
CA ILE A 45 6.99 -16.83 -20.50
C ILE A 45 6.33 -17.90 -21.37
N ASP A 46 7.16 -18.64 -22.08
CA ASP A 46 6.76 -19.82 -22.85
C ASP A 46 6.36 -20.98 -21.92
N ASN A 47 5.69 -21.97 -22.50
CA ASN A 47 5.16 -23.09 -21.72
C ASN A 47 6.24 -24.02 -21.18
N ASP A 48 7.40 -24.10 -21.82
CA ASP A 48 8.48 -25.00 -21.42
C ASP A 48 9.25 -24.41 -20.23
N THR A 49 9.56 -23.12 -20.27
CA THR A 49 10.05 -22.36 -19.11
C THR A 49 9.07 -22.47 -17.93
N PHE A 50 7.76 -22.35 -18.18
CA PHE A 50 6.77 -22.52 -17.12
C PHE A 50 6.78 -23.94 -16.54
N ARG A 51 6.82 -24.98 -17.38
CA ARG A 51 6.85 -26.39 -16.96
C ARG A 51 8.11 -26.76 -16.18
N TYR A 52 9.22 -26.09 -16.44
CA TYR A 52 10.44 -26.27 -15.65
C TYR A 52 10.24 -25.90 -14.17
N HIS A 53 9.45 -24.84 -13.91
CA HIS A 53 9.17 -24.36 -12.56
C HIS A 53 7.92 -24.98 -11.94
N VAL A 54 6.96 -25.40 -12.76
CA VAL A 54 5.68 -25.98 -12.32
C VAL A 54 5.45 -27.29 -13.06
N ASN A 55 5.65 -28.40 -12.35
CA ASN A 55 5.43 -29.75 -12.87
C ASN A 55 4.60 -30.57 -11.86
N ARG A 56 4.53 -31.90 -12.03
CA ARG A 56 3.73 -32.74 -11.12
C ARG A 56 4.23 -32.67 -9.68
N ASP A 57 5.54 -32.62 -9.49
CA ASP A 57 6.21 -32.78 -8.20
C ASP A 57 6.46 -31.45 -7.49
N LYS A 58 6.63 -30.35 -8.25
CA LYS A 58 6.98 -29.04 -7.68
C LYS A 58 6.18 -27.86 -8.25
N ASN A 59 6.20 -26.78 -7.48
CA ASN A 59 5.81 -25.44 -7.88
C ASN A 59 6.80 -24.45 -7.25
N ASP A 60 7.82 -24.05 -8.01
CA ASP A 60 8.89 -23.18 -7.50
C ASP A 60 8.36 -21.79 -7.13
N PHE A 61 7.31 -21.31 -7.81
CA PHE A 61 6.67 -20.04 -7.49
C PHE A 61 5.97 -20.08 -6.12
N GLU A 62 5.35 -21.21 -5.77
CA GLU A 62 4.75 -21.40 -4.44
C GLU A 62 5.79 -21.30 -3.34
N ASN A 63 6.91 -22.03 -3.49
CA ASN A 63 8.02 -22.02 -2.55
C ASN A 63 8.59 -20.60 -2.38
N TRP A 64 8.80 -19.88 -3.47
CA TRP A 64 9.32 -18.51 -3.43
C TRP A 64 8.33 -17.54 -2.76
N ILE A 65 7.05 -17.63 -3.09
CA ILE A 65 6.00 -16.79 -2.50
C ILE A 65 5.88 -17.06 -0.99
N LYS A 66 5.98 -18.32 -0.57
CA LYS A 66 5.91 -18.73 0.84
C LYS A 66 7.11 -18.26 1.64
N ASN A 67 8.32 -18.54 1.14
CA ASN A 67 9.55 -18.42 1.93
C ASN A 67 10.26 -17.08 1.76
N VAL A 68 10.10 -16.42 0.62
CA VAL A 68 10.77 -15.14 0.32
C VAL A 68 9.82 -13.95 0.41
N VAL A 69 8.70 -14.02 -0.33
CA VAL A 69 7.69 -12.94 -0.30
C VAL A 69 6.94 -12.95 1.04
N GLY A 70 6.69 -14.14 1.58
CA GLY A 70 6.03 -14.34 2.86
C GLY A 70 4.50 -14.21 2.80
N ASP A 71 3.88 -14.49 1.64
CA ASP A 71 2.41 -14.57 1.51
C ASP A 71 1.95 -16.04 1.58
N LYS A 72 1.84 -16.54 2.82
CA LYS A 72 1.41 -17.92 3.11
C LYS A 72 -0.02 -18.21 2.63
N ARG A 73 -0.88 -17.20 2.51
CA ARG A 73 -2.23 -17.38 1.99
C ARG A 73 -2.16 -17.68 0.50
N LEU A 74 -1.50 -16.81 -0.27
CA LEU A 74 -1.33 -17.03 -1.70
C LEU A 74 -0.62 -18.34 -1.99
N SER A 75 0.43 -18.68 -1.24
CA SER A 75 1.19 -19.92 -1.46
C SER A 75 0.29 -21.16 -1.34
N ARG A 76 -0.58 -21.21 -0.31
CA ARG A 76 -1.57 -22.30 -0.15
C ARG A 76 -2.58 -22.34 -1.31
N GLU A 77 -3.05 -21.19 -1.77
CA GLU A 77 -4.01 -21.08 -2.87
C GLU A 77 -3.43 -21.58 -4.21
N ILE A 78 -2.12 -21.42 -4.44
CA ILE A 78 -1.46 -21.79 -5.70
C ILE A 78 -0.74 -23.14 -5.68
N ALA A 79 -0.60 -23.78 -4.52
CA ALA A 79 0.20 -25.00 -4.36
C ALA A 79 -0.17 -26.13 -5.34
N ARG A 80 -1.47 -26.25 -5.67
CA ARG A 80 -1.98 -27.29 -6.58
C ARG A 80 -2.23 -26.80 -8.00
N ILE A 81 -1.91 -25.54 -8.30
CA ILE A 81 -2.11 -24.97 -9.64
C ILE A 81 -0.99 -25.45 -10.57
N LYS A 82 -1.40 -25.97 -11.74
CA LYS A 82 -0.49 -26.50 -12.77
C LYS A 82 -0.63 -25.83 -14.13
N THR A 83 -1.50 -24.84 -14.27
CA THR A 83 -1.67 -24.09 -15.53
C THR A 83 -1.24 -22.64 -15.36
N LYS A 84 -0.60 -22.10 -16.40
CA LYS A 84 -0.05 -20.74 -16.40
C LYS A 84 -1.16 -19.70 -16.22
N GLU A 85 -2.30 -19.92 -16.86
CA GLU A 85 -3.44 -19.01 -16.88
C GLU A 85 -4.07 -18.88 -15.50
N THR A 86 -4.26 -20.00 -14.81
CA THR A 86 -4.86 -20.00 -13.46
C THR A 86 -3.88 -19.44 -12.43
N LEU A 87 -2.58 -19.73 -12.56
CA LEU A 87 -1.54 -19.16 -11.69
C LEU A 87 -1.47 -17.64 -11.84
N LYS A 88 -1.38 -17.17 -13.10
CA LYS A 88 -1.40 -15.73 -13.44
C LYS A 88 -2.61 -15.04 -12.84
N LYS A 89 -3.80 -15.61 -13.03
CA LYS A 89 -5.05 -15.05 -12.49
C LYS A 89 -5.00 -14.92 -10.96
N LYS A 90 -4.56 -15.97 -10.25
CA LYS A 90 -4.48 -15.94 -8.78
C LYS A 90 -3.50 -14.92 -8.25
N ILE A 91 -2.33 -14.81 -8.87
CA ILE A 91 -1.32 -13.81 -8.48
C ILE A 91 -1.84 -12.40 -8.75
N ALA A 92 -2.48 -12.16 -9.90
CA ALA A 92 -3.05 -10.85 -10.24
C ALA A 92 -4.21 -10.46 -9.30
N GLU A 93 -5.13 -11.38 -9.00
CA GLU A 93 -6.20 -11.18 -8.03
C GLU A 93 -5.64 -10.77 -6.67
N ARG A 94 -4.63 -11.50 -6.19
CA ARG A 94 -3.98 -11.21 -4.91
C ARG A 94 -3.24 -9.89 -4.90
N PHE A 95 -2.49 -9.57 -5.96
CA PHE A 95 -1.82 -8.29 -6.11
C PHE A 95 -2.81 -7.13 -6.05
N ASN A 96 -3.93 -7.23 -6.75
CA ASN A 96 -4.97 -6.21 -6.77
C ASN A 96 -5.63 -6.03 -5.40
N GLU A 97 -5.94 -7.13 -4.69
CA GLU A 97 -6.47 -7.11 -3.32
C GLU A 97 -5.53 -6.31 -2.40
N LEU A 98 -4.24 -6.65 -2.38
CA LEU A 98 -3.24 -6.00 -1.52
C LEU A 98 -3.00 -4.55 -1.93
N SER A 99 -2.96 -4.27 -3.23
CA SER A 99 -2.76 -2.92 -3.78
C SER A 99 -3.91 -1.99 -3.39
N ALA A 100 -5.15 -2.49 -3.44
CA ALA A 100 -6.33 -1.75 -3.00
C ALA A 100 -6.27 -1.39 -1.51
N ILE A 101 -5.85 -2.33 -0.65
CA ILE A 101 -5.66 -2.09 0.79
C ILE A 101 -4.66 -0.95 1.03
N VAL A 102 -3.50 -1.00 0.37
CA VAL A 102 -2.45 0.03 0.51
C VAL A 102 -2.92 1.39 0.00
N LYS A 103 -3.57 1.43 -1.17
CA LYS A 103 -4.13 2.67 -1.76
C LYS A 103 -5.19 3.28 -0.85
N ALA A 104 -6.13 2.48 -0.35
CA ALA A 104 -7.19 2.94 0.55
C ALA A 104 -6.61 3.51 1.84
N HIS A 105 -5.62 2.85 2.44
CA HIS A 105 -4.95 3.35 3.64
C HIS A 105 -4.24 4.69 3.38
N ARG A 106 -3.52 4.81 2.25
CA ARG A 106 -2.86 6.06 1.85
C ARG A 106 -3.89 7.20 1.71
N HIS A 107 -4.98 6.96 0.98
CA HIS A 107 -6.03 7.95 0.80
C HIS A 107 -6.68 8.38 2.13
N ARG A 108 -6.96 7.43 3.02
CA ARG A 108 -7.47 7.72 4.39
C ARG A 108 -6.48 8.54 5.21
N ALA A 109 -5.17 8.29 5.09
CA ALA A 109 -4.15 9.07 5.78
C ALA A 109 -4.05 10.50 5.22
N GLU A 110 -4.10 10.68 3.90
CA GLU A 110 -4.07 11.97 3.22
C GLU A 110 -5.29 12.83 3.57
N THR A 111 -6.49 12.24 3.52
CA THR A 111 -7.75 12.93 3.90
C THR A 111 -7.74 13.38 5.37
N LYS A 112 -7.29 12.52 6.30
CA LYS A 112 -7.12 12.89 7.72
C LYS A 112 -6.13 14.05 7.91
N LYS A 113 -4.98 14.00 7.23
CA LYS A 113 -3.99 15.10 7.25
C LYS A 113 -4.57 16.41 6.72
N ALA A 114 -5.31 16.35 5.61
CA ALA A 114 -5.96 17.51 5.01
C ALA A 114 -6.99 18.14 5.97
N ALA A 115 -7.82 17.32 6.61
CA ALA A 115 -8.80 17.77 7.61
C ALA A 115 -8.12 18.43 8.82
N ALA A 116 -7.05 17.83 9.35
CA ALA A 116 -6.27 18.38 10.45
C ALA A 116 -5.65 19.74 10.08
N ARG A 117 -5.09 19.87 8.87
CA ARG A 117 -4.53 21.14 8.35
C ARG A 117 -5.61 22.22 8.25
N ARG A 118 -6.81 21.88 7.74
CA ARG A 118 -7.97 22.80 7.68
C ARG A 118 -8.40 23.26 9.08
N LYS A 119 -8.53 22.33 10.04
CA LYS A 119 -8.89 22.66 11.44
C LYS A 119 -7.85 23.58 12.09
N ARG A 120 -6.55 23.32 11.88
CA ARG A 120 -5.46 24.18 12.37
C ARG A 120 -5.51 25.59 11.78
N LYS A 121 -5.72 25.72 10.46
CA LYS A 121 -5.88 27.02 9.79
C LYS A 121 -7.07 27.80 10.35
N ARG A 122 -8.23 27.15 10.54
CA ARG A 122 -9.43 27.77 11.13
C ARG A 122 -9.16 28.27 12.56
N ARG A 123 -8.52 27.46 13.41
CA ARG A 123 -8.14 27.85 14.79
C ARG A 123 -7.18 29.05 14.82
N LYS A 124 -6.18 29.08 13.92
CA LYS A 124 -5.27 30.24 13.81
C LYS A 124 -6.00 31.51 13.37
N LYS A 125 -6.90 31.42 12.39
CA LYS A 125 -7.70 32.55 11.91
C LYS A 125 -8.63 33.08 13.02
N SER A 126 -9.30 32.21 13.76
CA SER A 126 -10.18 32.63 14.86
C SER A 126 -9.40 33.24 16.02
N ALA A 127 -8.23 32.70 16.38
CA ALA A 127 -7.35 33.30 17.37
C ALA A 127 -6.88 34.71 16.96
N ALA A 128 -6.44 34.89 15.71
CA ALA A 128 -6.03 36.20 15.20
C ALA A 128 -7.19 37.22 15.21
N ALA A 129 -8.41 36.80 14.84
CA ALA A 129 -9.59 37.65 14.89
C ALA A 129 -9.94 38.09 16.33
N ARG A 130 -9.88 37.16 17.29
CA ARG A 130 -10.08 37.46 18.72
C ARG A 130 -9.07 38.48 19.24
N THR A 131 -7.78 38.31 18.91
CA THR A 131 -6.71 39.25 19.30
C THR A 131 -6.94 40.64 18.72
N ARG A 132 -7.30 40.74 17.43
CA ARG A 132 -7.63 42.03 16.79
C ARG A 132 -8.82 42.71 17.45
N ASN A 133 -9.89 41.96 17.76
CA ASN A 133 -11.07 42.52 18.41
C ASN A 133 -10.77 43.01 19.84
N ARG A 134 -9.95 42.27 20.60
CA ARG A 134 -9.49 42.68 21.94
C ARG A 134 -8.70 43.99 21.86
N ARG A 135 -7.74 44.11 20.94
CA ARG A 135 -6.96 45.35 20.72
C ARG A 135 -7.85 46.55 20.36
N ARG A 136 -8.82 46.36 19.46
CA ARG A 136 -9.78 47.41 19.08
C ARG A 136 -10.63 47.92 20.26
N ARG A 137 -11.15 47.01 21.09
CA ARG A 137 -11.93 47.37 22.27
C ARG A 137 -11.11 48.15 23.30
N SER A 138 -9.86 47.73 23.55
CA SER A 138 -8.95 48.44 24.45
C SER A 138 -8.58 49.85 23.96
N ALA A 139 -8.38 50.03 22.64
CA ALA A 139 -8.12 51.34 22.06
C ALA A 139 -9.30 52.30 22.24
N LYS A 140 -10.52 51.86 21.92
CA LYS A 140 -11.74 52.64 22.12
C LYS A 140 -11.96 53.05 23.58
N GLY A 141 -11.75 52.13 24.53
CA GLY A 141 -11.88 52.45 25.96
C GLY A 141 -10.88 53.50 26.47
N ARG A 142 -9.65 53.51 25.93
CA ARG A 142 -8.65 54.54 26.25
C ARG A 142 -9.04 55.90 25.67
N GLU A 143 -9.61 55.94 24.49
CA GLU A 143 -10.03 57.16 23.79
C GLU A 143 -11.30 57.79 24.39
N SER A 144 -12.20 56.97 24.96
CA SER A 144 -13.34 57.47 25.73
C SER A 144 -12.91 58.07 27.08
N ARG A 145 -11.91 57.50 27.76
CA ARG A 145 -11.37 58.06 29.01
C ARG A 145 -10.63 59.39 28.81
N ARG A 146 -9.95 59.58 27.68
CA ARG A 146 -9.28 60.84 27.34
C ARG A 146 -10.21 61.99 26.96
N ARG A 147 -11.47 61.71 26.61
CA ARG A 147 -12.48 62.73 26.23
C ARG A 147 -13.29 63.26 27.42
N ASN A 148 -13.15 62.66 28.59
CA ASN A 148 -13.92 62.98 29.80
C ASN A 148 -13.06 63.62 30.92
N THR A 149 -11.84 64.05 30.57
CA THR A 149 -10.88 64.79 31.42
C THR A 149 -10.57 66.11 30.73
#